data_AF-A0AAN9ZH41-F1
#
_entry.id   AF-A0AAN9ZH41-F1
#
_cell.length_a   1.000
_cell.length_b   1.000
_cell.length_c   1.000
_cell.angle_alpha   90.00
_cell.angle_beta   90.00
_cell.angle_gamma   90.00
#
_symmetry.space_group_name_H-M   'P 1'
#
loop_
_entity.id
_entity.type
_entity.pdbx_description
1 polymer ?
#
loop_
_entity_poly.entity_id
_entity_poly.type
_entity_poly.pdbx_seq_one_letter_code
_entity_poly.pdbx_strand_id
1 'polypeptide(L)' 'MAMKVVDVHWKFGVTASTSEKSMVGTTFVQLKIVADTGVPGDGSLKNIFVEMDLAQFYSLLHELEKARGNLNYLS' A
#
# COMPACT_ATOMS: atom_id res chain seq x y z
N MET A 1 5.58 17.56 -13.42
CA MET A 1 5.93 16.14 -13.20
C MET A 1 4.97 15.60 -12.16
N ALA A 2 4.17 14.59 -12.51
CA ALA A 2 3.24 13.96 -11.60
C ALA A 2 3.75 12.55 -11.28
N MET A 3 3.69 12.17 -10.01
CA MET A 3 4.02 10.81 -9.62
C MET A 3 2.94 9.86 -10.14
N LYS A 4 3.36 8.79 -10.82
CA LYS A 4 2.47 7.78 -11.37
C LYS A 4 2.74 6.45 -10.68
N VAL A 5 1.71 5.87 -10.07
CA VAL A 5 1.79 4.48 -9.61
C VAL A 5 1.84 3.57 -10.84
N VAL A 6 2.89 2.75 -10.95
CA VAL A 6 3.12 1.85 -12.09
C VAL A 6 2.92 0.38 -11.73
N ASP A 7 3.11 0.02 -10.46
CA ASP A 7 2.88 -1.35 -9.99
C ASP A 7 2.56 -1.36 -8.48
N VAL A 8 1.88 -2.41 -8.02
CA VAL A 8 1.53 -2.64 -6.62
C VAL A 8 1.61 -4.13 -6.31
N HIS A 9 2.47 -4.49 -5.36
CA HIS A 9 2.50 -5.83 -4.76
C HIS A 9 1.97 -5.78 -3.33
N TRP A 10 1.37 -6.87 -2.88
CA TRP A 10 0.91 -7.02 -1.52
C TRP A 10 1.20 -8.41 -0.97
N LYS A 11 1.40 -8.48 0.35
CA LYS A 11 1.56 -9.73 1.10
C LYS A 11 0.73 -9.64 2.37
N PHE A 12 0.02 -10.72 2.67
CA PHE A 12 -0.66 -10.93 3.93
C PHE A 12 0.20 -11.80 4.84
N GLY A 13 0.32 -11.43 6.11
CA GLY A 13 1.15 -12.13 7.09
C GLY A 13 0.43 -12.32 8.41
N VAL A 14 0.76 -13.43 9.08
CA VAL A 14 0.38 -13.67 10.47
C VAL A 14 1.65 -13.88 11.27
N THR A 15 1.77 -13.18 12.39
CA THR A 15 2.92 -13.30 13.29
C THR A 15 2.80 -14.59 14.09
N ALA A 16 3.44 -15.67 13.64
CA ALA A 16 3.36 -16.96 14.32
C ALA A 16 4.11 -17.01 15.66
N SER A 17 5.19 -16.23 15.81
CA SER A 17 6.02 -16.17 17.00
C SER A 17 6.79 -14.84 17.05
N THR A 18 6.96 -14.28 18.24
CA THR A 18 7.69 -13.03 18.49
C THR A 18 8.02 -12.92 19.97
N SER A 19 9.09 -12.21 20.32
CA SER A 19 9.45 -11.92 21.71
C SER A 19 8.43 -10.98 22.39
N GLU A 20 7.67 -10.22 21.62
CA GLU A 20 6.55 -9.41 22.12
C GLU A 20 5.27 -10.24 22.16
N LYS A 21 4.91 -10.76 23.34
CA LYS A 21 3.72 -11.62 23.52
C LYS A 21 2.42 -11.05 22.95
N SER A 22 2.24 -9.73 22.96
CA SER A 22 1.06 -9.04 22.41
C SER A 22 0.96 -9.12 20.89
N MET A 23 2.05 -9.42 20.20
CA MET A 23 2.12 -9.49 18.74
C MET A 23 1.98 -10.91 18.19
N VAL A 24 1.96 -11.96 19.01
CA VAL A 24 1.71 -13.33 18.52
C VAL A 24 0.26 -13.45 18.05
N GLY A 25 0.07 -14.02 16.86
CA GLY A 25 -1.24 -14.18 16.23
C GLY A 25 -1.77 -12.90 15.56
N THR A 26 -1.04 -11.78 15.61
CA THR A 26 -1.46 -10.57 14.91
C THR A 26 -1.30 -10.73 13.41
N THR A 27 -2.19 -10.09 12.68
CA THR A 27 -2.23 -10.12 11.24
C THR A 27 -1.84 -8.76 10.69
N PHE A 28 -1.05 -8.77 9.62
CA PHE A 28 -0.58 -7.55 8.96
C PHE A 28 -0.62 -7.71 7.44
N VAL A 29 -0.66 -6.57 6.77
CA VAL A 29 -0.55 -6.46 5.32
C VAL A 29 0.67 -5.60 5.01
N GLN A 30 1.55 -6.11 4.15
CA GLN A 30 2.67 -5.37 3.58
C GLN A 30 2.35 -5.02 2.12
N LEU A 31 2.41 -3.73 1.80
CA LEU A 31 2.22 -3.20 0.46
C LEU A 31 3.55 -2.66 -0.07
N LYS A 32 3.89 -3.00 -1.30
CA LYS A 32 4.97 -2.38 -2.07
C LYS A 32 4.36 -1.67 -3.26
N ILE A 33 4.44 -0.35 -3.27
CA ILE A 33 4.02 0.48 -4.39
C ILE A 33 5.26 0.86 -5.19
N VAL A 34 5.26 0.59 -6.49
CA VAL A 34 6.27 1.08 -7.43
C VAL A 34 5.69 2.32 -8.11
N ALA A 35 6.36 3.45 -7.95
CA ALA A 35 5.92 4.72 -8.50
C ALA A 35 7.00 5.34 -9.38
N ASP A 36 6.62 5.77 -10.57
CA ASP A 36 7.43 6.66 -11.39
C ASP A 36 7.27 8.09 -10.89
N THR A 37 8.36 8.70 -10.45
CA THR A 37 8.44 10.06 -9.95
C THR A 37 8.40 11.11 -11.06
N GLY A 38 8.55 10.69 -12.32
CA GLY A 38 8.60 11.56 -13.48
C GLY A 38 9.90 12.36 -13.62
N VAL A 39 10.90 12.12 -12.76
CA VAL A 39 12.22 12.76 -12.85
C VAL A 39 13.05 12.05 -13.93
N PRO A 40 13.64 12.77 -14.91
CA PRO A 40 14.43 12.16 -15.98
C PRO A 40 15.75 11.60 -15.43
N GLY A 41 16.08 10.35 -15.76
CA GLY A 41 17.33 9.69 -15.38
C GLY A 41 17.12 8.34 -14.67
N ASP A 42 18.21 7.75 -14.19
CA ASP A 42 18.33 6.36 -13.69
C ASP A 42 17.65 6.11 -12.32
N GLY A 43 16.73 6.98 -11.93
CA GLY A 43 16.04 6.96 -10.63
C GLY A 43 14.56 7.34 -10.72
N SER A 44 13.96 7.23 -11.91
CA SER A 44 12.55 7.56 -12.13
C SER A 44 11.63 6.70 -11.27
N LEU A 45 11.95 5.40 -11.07
CA LEU A 45 11.16 4.47 -10.29
C LEU A 45 11.55 4.44 -8.80
N LYS A 46 10.57 4.61 -7.93
CA LYS A 46 10.69 4.54 -6.48
C LYS A 46 9.82 3.43 -5.91
N ASN A 47 10.40 2.61 -5.02
CA ASN A 47 9.66 1.64 -4.23
C ASN A 47 9.23 2.28 -2.90
N ILE A 48 7.94 2.21 -2.58
CA ILE A 48 7.35 2.67 -1.33
C ILE A 48 6.80 1.44 -0.61
N PHE A 49 7.27 1.20 0.62
CA PHE A 49 6.85 0.07 1.43
C PHE A 49 5.98 0.57 2.58
N VAL A 50 4.83 -0.05 2.77
CA VAL A 50 3.89 0.26 3.85
C VAL A 50 3.49 -1.04 4.52
N GLU A 51 3.53 -1.07 5.84
CA GLU A 51 2.95 -2.15 6.64
C GLU A 51 1.77 -1.58 7.41
N MET A 52 0.70 -2.37 7.53
CA MET A 52 -0.52 -1.97 8.19
C MET A 52 -1.23 -3.16 8.82
N ASP A 53 -2.03 -2.89 9.84
CA ASP A 53 -2.98 -3.87 10.37
C ASP A 53 -4.19 -4.05 9.43
N LEU A 54 -5.03 -5.04 9.73
CA LEU A 54 -6.26 -5.33 8.96
C LEU A 54 -7.23 -4.14 8.90
N ALA A 55 -7.41 -3.41 10.01
CA ALA A 55 -8.38 -2.32 10.06
C ALA A 55 -7.92 -1.15 9.19
N GLN A 56 -6.64 -0.81 9.24
CA GLN A 56 -5.99 0.16 8.37
C GLN A 56 -6.09 -0.26 6.90
N PHE A 57 -5.91 -1.54 6.58
CA PHE A 57 -6.06 -2.05 5.21
C PHE A 57 -7.49 -1.91 4.68
N TYR A 58 -8.50 -2.29 5.46
CA TYR A 58 -9.91 -2.10 5.04
C TYR A 58 -10.29 -0.63 4.90
N SER A 59 -9.76 0.22 5.78
CA SER A 59 -9.93 1.68 5.65
C SER A 59 -9.32 2.20 4.34
N LEU A 60 -8.11 1.76 3.99
CA LEU A 60 -7.46 2.11 2.72
C LEU A 60 -8.31 1.67 1.52
N LEU A 61 -8.82 0.42 1.51
CA LEU A 61 -9.68 -0.06 0.43
C LEU A 61 -10.95 0.78 0.27
N HIS A 62 -11.57 1.16 1.39
CA HIS A 62 -12.76 2.01 1.37
C HIS A 62 -12.49 3.38 0.74
N GLU A 63 -11.35 4.00 1.08
CA GLU A 63 -10.98 5.30 0.49
C GLU A 63 -10.62 5.17 -1.00
N LEU A 64 -9.99 4.06 -1.44
CA LEU A 64 -9.74 3.80 -2.86
C LEU A 64 -11.05 3.63 -3.65
N GLU A 65 -12.04 2.95 -3.07
CA GLU A 65 -13.36 2.78 -3.67
C GLU A 65 -14.11 4.11 -3.81
N LYS A 66 -14.08 4.97 -2.78
CA LYS A 66 -14.61 6.34 -2.87
C LYS A 66 -13.90 7.15 -3.94
N ALA A 67 -12.57 7.11 -3.99
CA ALA A 67 -11.77 7.83 -4.97
C ALA A 67 -12.13 7.39 -6.40
N ARG A 68 -12.31 6.08 -6.63
CA ARG A 68 -12.80 5.53 -7.90
C ARG A 68 -14.17 6.08 -8.27
N GLY A 69 -15.11 6.09 -7.32
CA GLY A 69 -16.45 6.67 -7.53
C GLY A 69 -16.40 8.15 -7.95
N ASN A 70 -15.55 8.93 -7.28
CA ASN A 70 -15.37 10.35 -7.59
C ASN A 70 -14.74 10.57 -8.98
N LEU A 71 -13.73 9.77 -9.35
CA LEU A 71 -13.13 9.83 -10.68
C LEU A 71 -14.14 9.49 -11.77
N ASN A 72 -14.95 8.46 -11.57
CA ASN A 72 -16.00 8.07 -12.52
C ASN A 72 -17.08 9.16 -12.67
N TYR A 73 -17.38 9.91 -11.61
CA TYR A 73 -18.31 11.03 -11.68
C TYR A 73 -17.75 12.24 -12.45
N LEU A 74 -16.43 12.43 -12.41
CA LEU A 74 -15.73 13.53 -13.07
C LEU A 74 -15.30 13.22 -14.52
N SER A 75 -15.50 11.97 -14.97
CA SER A 75 -15.17 11.48 -16.32
C SER A 75 -16.36 11.57 -17.25
#